data_AF-A0A7R9BW33-F1
#
_entry.id   AF-A0A7R9BW33-F1
#
_cell.length_a   1.000
_cell.length_b   1.000
_cell.length_c   1.000
_cell.angle_alpha   90.00
_cell.angle_beta   90.00
_cell.angle_gamma   90.00
#
_symmetry.space_group_name_H-M   'P 1'
#
loop_
_entity.id
_entity.type
_entity.pdbx_description
1 polymer ?
#
loop_
_entity_poly.entity_id
_entity_poly.type
_entity_poly.pdbx_seq_one_letter_code
_entity_poly.pdbx_strand_id
1 'polypeptide(L)'
;MGYERKKLLATLLATLAILTAPVSPYSMGAPPAAACGDGVPRHGPSPQKSPAPFRISVNADEVDSGNSLSVQLAAADDGEPFIGFLLQAKNSTNGVLSGQFLRENDNDVYLFLNCDELEGLQTTTKRVA
;
A
#
# COMPACT_ATOMS: atom_id res chain seq x y z
N MET A 1 -19.09 49.56 -18.45
CA MET A 1 -18.48 48.32 -19.01
C MET A 1 -17.84 47.37 -17.99
N GLY A 2 -17.54 47.78 -16.74
CA GLY A 2 -16.94 46.88 -15.74
C GLY A 2 -17.92 45.94 -15.02
N TYR A 3 -19.19 46.32 -14.89
CA TYR A 3 -20.20 45.56 -14.12
C TYR A 3 -20.63 44.26 -14.83
N GLU A 4 -20.86 44.30 -16.14
CA GLU A 4 -21.24 43.12 -16.95
C GLU A 4 -20.10 42.10 -17.06
N ARG A 5 -18.84 42.56 -17.14
CA ARG A 5 -17.67 41.65 -17.12
C ARG A 5 -17.51 40.95 -15.77
N LYS A 6 -17.79 41.65 -14.66
CA LYS A 6 -17.77 41.06 -13.31
C LYS A 6 -18.90 40.05 -13.12
N LYS A 7 -20.10 40.32 -13.65
CA LYS A 7 -21.22 39.37 -13.66
C LYS A 7 -20.86 38.12 -14.46
N LEU A 8 -20.37 38.27 -15.70
CA LEU A 8 -19.97 37.15 -16.54
C LEU A 8 -18.87 36.29 -15.88
N LEU A 9 -17.87 36.91 -15.25
CA LEU A 9 -16.85 36.17 -14.49
C LEU A 9 -17.45 35.43 -13.29
N ALA A 10 -18.35 36.08 -12.53
CA ALA A 10 -18.99 35.46 -11.37
C ALA A 10 -19.86 34.27 -11.77
N THR A 11 -20.61 34.40 -12.87
CA THR A 11 -21.44 33.31 -13.40
C THR A 11 -20.57 32.15 -13.89
N LEU A 12 -19.45 32.42 -14.58
CA LEU A 12 -18.51 31.40 -15.04
C LEU A 12 -17.83 30.66 -13.87
N LEU A 13 -17.44 31.37 -12.81
CA LEU A 13 -16.86 30.77 -11.61
C LEU A 13 -17.89 29.93 -10.85
N ALA A 14 -19.13 30.40 -10.76
CA ALA A 14 -20.22 29.67 -10.11
C ALA A 14 -20.56 28.39 -10.87
N THR A 15 -20.62 28.41 -12.21
CA THR A 15 -20.84 27.19 -12.98
C THR A 15 -19.69 26.21 -12.83
N LEU A 16 -18.44 26.67 -12.88
CA LEU A 16 -17.27 25.80 -12.70
C LEU A 16 -17.27 25.10 -11.33
N ALA A 17 -17.64 25.80 -10.25
CA ALA A 17 -17.74 25.23 -8.91
C ALA A 17 -18.85 24.17 -8.78
N ILE A 18 -19.95 24.29 -9.54
CA ILE A 18 -21.04 23.31 -9.54
C ILE A 18 -20.69 22.05 -10.35
N LEU A 19 -19.84 22.18 -11.37
CA LEU A 19 -19.41 21.05 -12.20
C LEU A 19 -18.31 20.19 -11.57
N THR A 20 -17.65 20.65 -10.51
CA THR A 20 -16.64 19.84 -9.81
C THR A 20 -17.30 18.98 -8.74
N ALA A 21 -17.24 17.65 -8.90
CA ALA A 21 -17.66 16.73 -7.85
C ALA A 21 -16.75 16.91 -6.61
N PRO A 22 -17.31 16.86 -5.39
CA PRO A 22 -16.50 16.93 -4.18
C PRO A 22 -15.59 15.70 -4.12
N VAL A 23 -14.28 15.93 -4.24
CA VAL A 23 -13.27 14.92 -3.92
C VAL A 23 -12.97 15.04 -2.43
N SER A 24 -12.87 13.90 -1.74
CA SER A 24 -12.41 13.85 -0.35
C SER A 24 -10.95 13.40 -0.34
N PRO A 25 -9.97 14.32 -0.43
CA PRO A 25 -8.56 13.97 -0.30
C PRO A 25 -8.29 13.72 1.18
N TYR A 26 -8.54 12.50 1.65
CA TYR A 26 -8.15 12.12 2.99
C TYR A 26 -6.61 12.16 3.07
N SER A 27 -6.07 12.94 4.01
CA SER A 27 -4.62 13.07 4.25
C SER A 27 -4.00 11.76 4.75
N MET A 28 -4.83 10.90 5.33
CA MET A 28 -4.52 9.50 5.60
C MET A 28 -4.82 8.76 4.29
N GLY A 29 -3.91 7.92 3.80
CA GLY A 29 -4.17 7.08 2.63
C GLY A 29 -5.44 6.22 2.78
N ALA A 30 -5.71 5.36 1.80
CA ALA A 30 -6.89 4.49 1.79
C ALA A 30 -7.19 3.88 3.19
N PRO A 31 -8.48 3.81 3.61
CA PRO A 31 -8.84 3.32 4.94
C PRO A 31 -8.09 2.03 5.28
N PRO A 32 -7.38 1.96 6.42
CA PRO A 32 -6.46 0.87 6.73
C PRO A 32 -7.13 -0.49 6.54
N ALA A 33 -8.30 -0.70 7.16
CA ALA A 33 -9.01 -1.98 7.09
C ALA A 33 -9.33 -2.45 5.65
N ALA A 34 -9.79 -1.54 4.78
CA ALA A 34 -10.26 -1.90 3.44
C ALA A 34 -9.10 -2.25 2.49
N ALA A 35 -8.04 -1.44 2.48
CA ALA A 35 -6.88 -1.64 1.61
C ALA A 35 -5.88 -2.66 2.19
N CYS A 36 -5.74 -2.74 3.52
CA CYS A 36 -4.88 -3.75 4.14
C CYS A 36 -5.43 -5.17 3.99
N GLY A 37 -6.76 -5.35 4.02
CA GLY A 37 -7.36 -6.68 3.94
C GLY A 37 -7.09 -7.38 2.61
N ASP A 38 -7.34 -6.70 1.50
CA ASP A 38 -7.18 -7.27 0.15
C ASP A 38 -5.86 -6.87 -0.54
N GLY A 39 -5.13 -5.88 -0.03
CA GLY A 39 -3.93 -5.34 -0.65
C GLY A 39 -4.21 -4.47 -1.88
N VAL A 40 -5.47 -4.05 -2.09
CA VAL A 40 -5.88 -3.30 -3.27
C VAL A 40 -5.89 -1.81 -2.94
N PRO A 41 -5.06 -0.99 -3.61
CA PRO A 41 -4.93 0.44 -3.31
C PRO A 41 -6.14 1.30 -3.74
N ARG A 42 -7.22 0.66 -4.22
CA ARG A 42 -8.51 1.25 -4.64
C ARG A 42 -8.45 2.47 -5.58
N HIS A 43 -7.30 2.74 -6.19
CA HIS A 43 -7.05 3.94 -7.00
C HIS A 43 -7.02 3.73 -8.53
N GLY A 44 -7.60 2.64 -9.06
CA GLY A 44 -8.03 2.57 -10.47
C GLY A 44 -7.26 1.63 -11.41
N PRO A 45 -5.92 1.55 -11.40
CA PRO A 45 -5.19 0.62 -12.27
C PRO A 45 -5.58 -0.83 -12.00
N SER A 46 -5.71 -1.60 -13.08
CA SER A 46 -5.82 -3.06 -12.96
C SER A 46 -4.52 -3.64 -12.40
N PRO A 47 -4.58 -4.78 -11.68
CA PRO A 47 -3.38 -5.48 -11.24
C PRO A 47 -2.42 -5.75 -12.40
N GLN A 48 -1.13 -5.64 -12.12
CA GLN A 48 -0.08 -5.97 -13.08
C GLN A 48 -0.20 -7.43 -13.54
N LYS A 49 0.01 -7.67 -14.84
CA LYS A 49 0.04 -9.02 -15.44
C LYS A 49 1.41 -9.50 -15.87
N SER A 50 2.39 -8.59 -15.98
CA SER A 50 3.79 -8.94 -16.22
C SER A 50 4.40 -9.61 -14.99
N PRO A 51 5.49 -10.40 -15.14
CA PRO A 51 6.22 -10.95 -14.01
C PRO A 51 6.53 -9.90 -12.95
N ALA A 52 6.46 -10.29 -11.68
CA ALA A 52 6.79 -9.41 -10.56
C ALA A 52 8.28 -9.03 -10.63
N PRO A 53 8.65 -7.78 -10.29
CA PRO A 53 10.05 -7.33 -10.29
C PRO A 53 10.85 -7.85 -9.08
N PHE A 54 10.29 -8.79 -8.33
CA PHE A 54 10.88 -9.34 -7.11
C PHE A 54 10.66 -10.85 -7.04
N ARG A 55 11.48 -11.51 -6.22
CA ARG A 55 11.35 -12.91 -5.83
C ARG A 55 11.20 -13.00 -4.32
N ILE A 56 10.30 -13.86 -3.88
CA ILE A 56 10.13 -14.21 -2.46
C ILE A 56 10.64 -15.63 -2.29
N SER A 57 11.49 -15.85 -1.30
CA SER A 57 11.95 -17.18 -0.90
C SER A 57 11.87 -17.34 0.61
N VAL A 58 11.66 -18.59 1.04
CA VAL A 58 11.63 -18.98 2.45
C VAL A 58 12.65 -20.07 2.69
N ASN A 59 13.17 -20.16 3.91
CA ASN A 59 14.17 -21.17 4.28
C ASN A 59 13.57 -22.54 4.62
N ALA A 60 12.24 -22.64 4.74
CA ALA A 60 11.51 -23.88 5.03
C ALA A 60 10.07 -23.80 4.48
N ASP A 61 9.52 -24.95 4.10
CA ASP A 61 8.13 -25.07 3.59
C ASP A 61 7.10 -25.22 4.71
N GLU A 62 7.53 -25.61 5.90
CA GLU A 62 6.68 -25.82 7.07
C GLU A 62 7.27 -25.11 8.29
N VAL A 63 6.40 -24.58 9.15
CA VAL A 63 6.75 -23.95 10.41
C VAL A 63 5.75 -24.36 11.48
N ASP A 64 6.23 -24.82 12.62
CA ASP A 64 5.38 -25.09 13.78
C ASP A 64 4.97 -23.77 14.47
N SER A 65 3.80 -23.78 15.12
CA SER A 65 3.36 -22.66 15.94
C SER A 65 4.39 -22.27 16.99
N GLY A 66 4.77 -20.99 16.99
CA GLY A 66 5.77 -20.43 17.90
C GLY A 66 7.21 -20.45 17.35
N ASN A 67 7.46 -21.17 16.26
CA ASN A 67 8.72 -21.08 15.53
C ASN A 67 8.66 -19.96 14.48
N SER A 68 9.82 -19.60 13.96
CA SER A 68 9.97 -18.55 12.95
C SER A 68 10.62 -19.12 11.69
N LEU A 69 10.22 -18.58 10.54
CA LEU A 69 10.86 -18.83 9.25
C LEU A 69 11.44 -17.51 8.72
N SER A 70 12.53 -17.59 7.97
CA SER A 70 13.15 -16.44 7.33
C SER A 70 12.51 -16.23 5.96
N VAL A 71 12.05 -15.01 5.71
CA VAL A 71 11.50 -14.59 4.42
C VAL A 71 12.48 -13.64 3.77
N GLN A 72 12.96 -13.99 2.58
CA GLN A 72 13.85 -13.15 1.80
C GLN A 72 13.12 -12.59 0.58
N LEU A 73 13.20 -11.27 0.43
CA LEU A 73 12.70 -10.52 -0.72
C LEU A 73 13.89 -9.96 -1.49
N ALA A 74 14.04 -10.34 -2.76
CA ALA A 74 15.13 -9.91 -3.63
C ALA A 74 14.59 -9.39 -4.97
N ALA A 75 15.38 -8.58 -5.68
CA ALA A 75 15.07 -8.20 -7.05
C ALA A 75 14.99 -9.45 -7.95
N ALA A 76 14.12 -9.42 -8.96
CA ALA A 76 13.96 -10.57 -9.85
C ALA A 76 15.16 -10.78 -10.80
N ASP A 77 15.77 -9.67 -11.22
CA ASP A 77 16.90 -9.60 -12.14
C ASP A 77 18.04 -8.77 -11.54
N ASP A 78 19.28 -9.20 -11.78
CA ASP A 78 20.47 -8.49 -11.30
C ASP A 78 20.57 -7.12 -11.97
N GLY A 79 20.52 -6.05 -11.16
CA GLY A 79 20.66 -4.66 -11.63
C GLY A 79 19.36 -3.86 -11.77
N GLU A 80 18.19 -4.48 -11.59
CA GLU A 80 16.88 -3.79 -11.62
C GLU A 80 16.26 -3.77 -10.20
N PRO A 81 16.61 -2.78 -9.36
CA PRO A 81 16.08 -2.69 -8.01
C PRO A 81 14.59 -2.33 -8.01
N PHE A 82 13.81 -2.96 -7.13
CA PHE A 82 12.47 -2.47 -6.80
C PHE A 82 12.56 -1.37 -5.73
N ILE A 83 11.68 -0.37 -5.82
CA ILE A 83 11.76 0.85 -5.00
C ILE A 83 11.11 0.66 -3.62
N GLY A 84 10.23 -0.33 -3.48
CA GLY A 84 9.55 -0.62 -2.24
C GLY A 84 8.63 -1.83 -2.33
N PHE A 85 8.15 -2.26 -1.18
CA PHE A 85 7.33 -3.45 -1.05
C PHE A 85 6.26 -3.27 0.01
N LEU A 86 5.20 -4.06 -0.11
CA LEU A 86 4.25 -4.37 0.95
C LEU A 86 4.17 -5.89 1.02
N LEU A 87 4.52 -6.49 2.16
CA LEU A 87 4.48 -7.94 2.34
C LEU A 87 3.44 -8.31 3.39
N GLN A 88 2.62 -9.32 3.10
CA GLN A 88 1.56 -9.83 3.97
C GLN A 88 1.67 -11.35 4.06
N ALA A 89 1.50 -11.91 5.27
CA ALA A 89 1.37 -13.35 5.47
C ALA A 89 -0.12 -13.70 5.62
N LYS A 90 -0.67 -14.49 4.68
CA LYS A 90 -2.08 -14.89 4.64
C LYS A 90 -2.21 -16.40 4.68
N ASN A 91 -3.19 -16.88 5.44
CA ASN A 91 -3.64 -18.26 5.36
C ASN A 91 -4.22 -18.54 3.97
N SER A 92 -3.74 -19.58 3.31
CA SER A 92 -4.10 -19.91 1.93
C SER A 92 -5.58 -20.32 1.76
N THR A 93 -6.22 -20.81 2.81
CA THR A 93 -7.61 -21.29 2.79
C THR A 93 -8.63 -20.15 2.91
N ASN A 94 -8.42 -19.24 3.87
CA ASN A 94 -9.41 -18.21 4.19
C ASN A 94 -8.92 -16.77 3.91
N GLY A 95 -7.67 -16.60 3.47
CA GLY A 95 -7.08 -15.29 3.16
C GLY A 95 -6.84 -14.39 4.38
N VAL A 96 -7.08 -14.90 5.59
CA VAL A 96 -6.90 -14.15 6.84
C VAL A 96 -5.41 -14.03 7.12
N LEU A 97 -5.00 -12.85 7.60
CA LEU A 97 -3.62 -12.58 7.98
C LEU A 97 -3.20 -13.51 9.14
N SER A 98 -1.99 -14.06 9.06
CA SER A 98 -1.51 -15.07 10.02
C SER A 98 -0.03 -14.91 10.34
N GLY A 99 0.31 -15.12 11.61
CA GLY A 99 1.68 -14.95 12.14
C GLY A 99 2.00 -13.50 12.50
N GLN A 100 3.29 -13.21 12.62
CA GLN A 100 3.82 -11.87 12.82
C GLN A 100 5.18 -11.77 12.16
N PHE A 101 5.48 -10.66 11.52
CA PHE A 101 6.84 -10.37 11.08
C PHE A 101 7.65 -9.86 12.27
N LEU A 102 8.80 -10.49 12.48
CA LEU A 102 9.79 -10.07 13.45
C LEU A 102 10.86 -9.24 12.76
N ARG A 103 11.35 -8.21 13.45
CA ARG A 103 12.49 -7.45 12.97
C ARG A 103 13.75 -8.27 13.16
N GLU A 104 14.51 -8.51 12.09
CA GLU A 104 15.77 -9.24 12.19
C GLU A 104 16.88 -8.35 12.76
N ASN A 105 16.95 -7.08 12.34
CA ASN A 105 17.95 -6.12 12.82
C ASN A 105 17.39 -4.72 13.05
N ASP A 106 17.92 -3.98 14.03
CA ASP A 106 17.48 -2.61 14.32
C ASP A 106 17.77 -1.61 13.18
N ASN A 107 18.69 -1.94 12.29
CA ASN A 107 19.03 -1.13 11.11
C ASN A 107 18.08 -1.34 9.92
N ASP A 108 17.05 -2.18 10.07
CA ASP A 108 16.12 -2.50 9.01
C ASP A 108 15.30 -1.27 8.55
N VAL A 109 15.31 -1.01 7.24
CA VAL A 109 14.66 0.12 6.57
C VAL A 109 13.19 -0.15 6.21
N TYR A 110 12.48 -0.91 7.03
CA TYR A 110 11.05 -1.14 6.88
C TYR A 110 10.26 -0.77 8.13
N LEU A 111 8.96 -0.58 7.95
CA LEU A 111 7.99 -0.19 8.95
C LEU A 111 6.83 -1.18 8.92
N PHE A 112 6.38 -1.60 10.10
CA PHE A 112 5.13 -2.34 10.22
C PHE A 112 3.96 -1.39 10.05
N LEU A 113 3.04 -1.73 9.15
CA LEU A 113 1.80 -0.99 9.01
C LEU A 113 0.82 -1.45 10.10
N ASN A 114 0.25 -0.49 10.81
CA ASN A 114 -0.90 -0.76 11.65
C ASN A 114 -2.15 -0.71 10.76
N CYS A 115 -2.82 -1.86 10.66
CA CYS A 115 -4.00 -2.04 9.83
C CYS A 115 -5.28 -2.26 10.66
N ASP A 116 -5.34 -1.68 11.88
CA ASP A 116 -6.38 -1.84 12.91
C ASP A 116 -6.69 -3.32 13.20
N GLU A 117 -6.26 -3.82 14.37
CA GLU A 117 -6.28 -5.25 14.80
C GLU A 117 -5.24 -6.19 14.13
N LEU A 118 -4.37 -5.68 13.28
CA LEU A 118 -3.42 -6.48 12.49
C LEU A 118 -1.96 -6.02 12.69
N GLU A 119 -1.57 -5.72 13.93
CA GLU A 119 -0.20 -5.29 14.24
C GLU A 119 0.82 -6.37 13.85
N GLY A 120 1.88 -5.98 13.14
CA GLY A 120 2.99 -6.87 12.77
C GLY A 120 2.78 -7.77 11.55
N LEU A 121 1.63 -7.70 10.87
CA LEU A 121 1.29 -8.60 9.75
C LEU A 121 1.62 -8.03 8.37
N GLN A 122 1.97 -6.75 8.31
CA GLN A 122 2.32 -6.06 7.08
C GLN A 122 3.56 -5.21 7.27
N THR A 123 4.52 -5.33 6.35
CA THR A 123 5.73 -4.51 6.36
C THR A 123 5.84 -3.73 5.07
N THR A 124 6.22 -2.45 5.18
CA THR A 124 6.51 -1.57 4.04
C THR A 124 7.91 -0.97 4.17
N THR A 125 8.56 -0.66 3.07
CA THR A 125 9.83 0.09 3.15
C THR A 125 9.61 1.49 3.73
N LYS A 126 10.53 1.93 4.59
CA LYS A 126 10.70 3.33 4.96
C LYS A 126 11.66 3.94 3.94
N ARG A 127 11.21 4.95 3.18
CA ARG A 127 12.16 5.83 2.48
C ARG A 127 13.06 6.46 3.53
N VAL A 128 14.34 6.12 3.51
CA VAL A 128 15.37 6.95 4.14
C VAL A 128 15.47 8.18 3.24
N ALA A 129 14.96 9.30 3.75
CA ALA A 129 15.13 10.61 3.11
C ALA A 129 16.59 11.07 3.24
#